data_AF-A0A8T0QYG2-F1
#
_entry.id   AF-A0A8T0QYG2-F1
#
_cell.length_a   1.000
_cell.length_b   1.000
_cell.length_c   1.000
_cell.angle_alpha   90.00
_cell.angle_beta   90.00
_cell.angle_gamma   90.00
#
_symmetry.space_group_name_H-M   'P 1'
#
loop_
_entity.id
_entity.type
_entity.pdbx_description
1 polymer ?
#
loop_
_entity_poly.entity_id
_entity_poly.type
_entity_poly.pdbx_seq_one_letter_code
_entity_poly.pdbx_strand_id
1 'polypeptide(L)'
;MHNKYYDLSRERTRETYLLKQQIHSLEKEKKELQEQMYASQTRQPAEHERLVAAARRVVEMVDPQEEGMSSTKSLVERLEEAPHKILSFLFDNTRLSIAHVLALVKSYWPQAKLAPLASGVAVDFLEEDFIQIRMNPVGLPCLG
;
A
#
# COMPACT_ATOMS: atom_id res chain seq x y z
N MET A 1 75.53 -0.39 33.19
CA MET A 1 74.98 -1.65 32.64
C MET A 1 73.48 -1.48 32.52
N HIS A 2 72.95 -1.42 31.30
CA HIS A 2 71.52 -1.31 31.06
C HIS A 2 70.89 -2.70 31.25
N ASN A 3 70.03 -2.86 32.24
CA ASN A 3 69.49 -4.16 32.59
C ASN A 3 68.24 -4.43 31.76
N LYS A 4 68.46 -5.06 30.60
CA LYS A 4 67.45 -5.45 29.60
C LYS A 4 66.22 -6.14 30.20
N TYR A 5 66.37 -6.83 31.33
CA TYR A 5 65.27 -7.48 32.05
C TYR A 5 64.27 -6.48 32.64
N TYR A 6 64.73 -5.36 33.21
CA TYR A 6 63.85 -4.33 33.76
C TYR A 6 63.06 -3.61 32.66
N ASP A 7 63.70 -3.35 31.53
CA ASP A 7 63.05 -2.69 30.39
C ASP A 7 61.94 -3.58 29.79
N LEU A 8 62.22 -4.87 29.58
CA LEU A 8 61.22 -5.86 29.14
C LEU A 8 60.03 -5.98 30.11
N SER A 9 60.27 -5.96 31.43
CA SER A 9 59.20 -6.04 32.44
C SER A 9 58.29 -4.80 32.41
N ARG A 10 58.88 -3.61 32.21
CA ARG A 10 58.16 -2.34 32.07
C ARG A 10 57.32 -2.31 30.80
N GLU A 11 57.89 -2.77 29.69
CA GLU A 11 57.20 -2.81 28.39
C GLU A 11 55.98 -3.74 28.47
N ARG A 12 56.13 -4.95 29.00
CA ARG A 12 55.01 -5.88 29.21
C ARG A 12 53.90 -5.30 30.08
N THR A 13 54.25 -4.50 31.10
CA THR A 13 53.26 -3.85 31.97
C THR A 13 52.45 -2.81 31.20
N ARG A 14 53.10 -2.03 30.32
CA ARG A 14 52.44 -1.04 29.46
C ARG A 14 51.52 -1.69 28.44
N GLU A 15 52.01 -2.72 27.76
CA GLU A 15 51.22 -3.49 26.79
C GLU A 15 50.00 -4.12 27.46
N THR A 16 50.18 -4.70 28.66
CA THR A 16 49.07 -5.27 29.44
C THR A 16 48.02 -4.21 29.80
N TYR A 17 48.46 -2.99 30.13
CA TYR A 17 47.54 -1.89 30.41
C TYR A 17 46.73 -1.49 29.18
N LEU A 18 47.40 -1.33 28.03
CA LEU A 18 46.75 -0.96 26.77
C LEU A 18 45.75 -2.03 26.32
N LEU A 19 46.13 -3.31 26.41
CA LEU A 19 45.24 -4.42 26.08
C LEU A 19 44.01 -4.45 26.98
N LYS A 20 44.16 -4.23 28.29
CA LYS A 20 43.02 -4.13 29.22
C LYS A 20 42.09 -2.99 28.86
N GLN A 21 42.63 -1.84 28.50
CA GLN A 21 41.83 -0.69 28.08
C GLN A 21 41.03 -1.00 26.80
N GLN A 22 41.66 -1.67 25.84
CA GLN A 22 41.01 -2.04 24.59
C GLN A 22 39.93 -3.11 24.79
N ILE A 23 40.18 -4.13 25.62
CA ILE A 23 39.16 -5.13 26.00
C ILE A 23 37.97 -4.43 26.64
N HIS A 24 38.21 -3.53 27.58
CA HIS A 24 37.12 -2.82 28.25
C HIS A 24 36.28 -1.96 27.27
N SER A 25 36.95 -1.30 26.32
CA SER A 25 36.26 -0.56 25.25
C SER A 25 35.41 -1.47 24.36
N LEU A 26 35.95 -2.62 23.95
CA LEU A 26 35.24 -3.58 23.11
C LEU A 26 34.07 -4.23 23.86
N GLU A 27 34.22 -4.51 25.16
CA GLU A 27 33.12 -5.02 25.99
C GLU A 27 31.98 -4.01 26.11
N LYS A 28 32.32 -2.73 26.25
CA LYS A 28 31.34 -1.64 26.27
C LYS A 28 30.62 -1.55 24.92
N GLU A 29 31.35 -1.51 23.82
CA GLU A 29 30.77 -1.43 22.47
C GLU A 29 29.89 -2.66 22.16
N LYS A 30 30.34 -3.86 22.52
CA LYS A 30 29.55 -5.09 22.41
C LYS A 30 28.23 -4.96 23.17
N LYS A 31 28.26 -4.41 24.39
CA LYS A 31 27.05 -4.23 25.19
C LYS A 31 26.09 -3.23 24.55
N GLU A 32 26.61 -2.12 24.04
CA GLU A 32 25.82 -1.11 23.32
C GLU A 32 25.18 -1.68 22.05
N LEU A 33 25.95 -2.42 21.24
CA LEU A 33 25.44 -3.09 20.04
C LEU A 33 24.37 -4.13 20.40
N GLN A 34 24.56 -4.86 21.49
CA GLN A 34 23.60 -5.85 21.95
C GLN A 34 22.30 -5.17 22.41
N GLU A 35 22.37 -4.07 23.16
CA GLU A 35 21.19 -3.27 23.53
C GLU A 35 20.47 -2.68 22.31
N GLN A 36 21.22 -2.15 21.33
CA GLN A 36 20.66 -1.66 20.07
C GLN A 36 19.98 -2.76 19.26
N MET A 37 20.58 -3.94 19.17
CA MET A 37 20.00 -5.11 18.52
C MET A 37 18.66 -5.45 19.18
N TYR A 38 18.59 -5.55 20.50
CA TYR A 38 17.31 -5.81 21.20
C TYR A 38 16.27 -4.70 21.00
N ALA A 39 16.67 -3.43 20.98
CA ALA A 39 15.76 -2.30 20.74
C ALA A 39 15.21 -2.28 19.30
N SER A 40 16.04 -2.58 18.30
CA SER A 40 15.61 -2.69 16.91
C SER A 40 14.69 -3.90 16.67
N GLN A 41 15.00 -5.03 17.30
CA GLN A 41 14.23 -6.28 17.24
C GLN A 41 12.84 -6.13 17.84
N THR A 42 12.65 -5.24 18.82
CA THR A 42 11.35 -4.97 19.46
C THR A 42 10.54 -3.93 18.70
N ARG A 43 11.20 -2.98 18.01
CA ARG A 43 10.52 -1.93 17.22
C ARG A 43 10.05 -2.41 15.85
N GLN A 44 10.86 -3.19 15.14
CA GLN A 44 10.54 -3.74 13.81
C GLN A 44 9.26 -4.61 13.73
N PRO A 45 8.98 -5.54 14.67
CA PRO A 45 7.85 -6.45 14.52
C PRO A 45 6.51 -5.73 14.64
N ALA A 46 6.41 -4.73 15.54
CA ALA A 46 5.18 -3.97 15.73
C ALA A 46 4.85 -3.10 14.51
N GLU A 47 5.85 -2.48 13.88
CA GLU A 47 5.64 -1.68 12.67
C GLU A 47 5.26 -2.56 11.47
N HIS A 48 5.92 -3.70 11.30
CA HIS A 48 5.60 -4.65 10.24
C HIS A 48 4.18 -5.22 10.39
N GLU A 49 3.80 -5.65 11.60
CA GLU A 49 2.45 -6.16 11.86
C GLU A 49 1.38 -5.09 11.60
N ARG A 50 1.63 -3.85 12.04
CA ARG A 50 0.72 -2.72 11.78
C ARG A 50 0.59 -2.44 10.28
N LEU A 51 1.69 -2.49 9.54
CA LEU A 51 1.67 -2.30 8.09
C LEU A 51 0.87 -3.40 7.38
N VAL A 52 1.09 -4.67 7.74
CA VAL A 52 0.33 -5.81 7.21
C VAL A 52 -1.17 -5.68 7.54
N ALA A 53 -1.51 -5.28 8.76
CA ALA A 53 -2.89 -5.07 9.17
C ALA A 53 -3.55 -3.87 8.46
N ALA A 54 -2.79 -2.82 8.14
CA ALA A 54 -3.27 -1.69 7.36
C ALA A 54 -3.51 -2.08 5.89
N ALA A 55 -2.56 -2.77 5.26
CA ALA A 55 -2.68 -3.28 3.90
C ALA A 55 -3.91 -4.20 3.75
N ARG A 56 -4.11 -5.10 4.72
CA ARG A 56 -5.27 -6.00 4.75
C ARG A 56 -6.59 -5.24 4.77
N ARG A 57 -6.72 -4.22 5.63
CA ARG A 57 -7.94 -3.37 5.67
C ARG A 57 -8.22 -2.70 4.34
N VAL A 58 -7.20 -2.16 3.67
CA VAL A 58 -7.36 -1.54 2.35
C VAL A 58 -7.89 -2.55 1.33
N VAL A 59 -7.28 -3.73 1.30
CA VAL A 59 -7.72 -4.81 0.40
C VAL A 59 -9.15 -5.25 0.71
N GLU A 60 -9.53 -5.41 1.98
CA GLU A 60 -10.89 -5.80 2.37
C GLU A 60 -11.95 -4.76 2.00
N MET A 61 -11.61 -3.46 2.02
CA MET A 61 -12.53 -2.40 1.60
C MET A 61 -12.79 -2.39 0.08
N VAL A 62 -11.82 -2.82 -0.71
CA VAL A 62 -11.88 -2.76 -2.19
C VAL A 62 -12.32 -4.08 -2.80
N ASP A 63 -11.92 -5.18 -2.17
CA ASP A 63 -12.09 -6.54 -2.66
C ASP A 63 -12.43 -7.44 -1.46
N PRO A 64 -13.62 -7.28 -0.86
CA PRO A 64 -14.05 -8.12 0.24
C PRO A 64 -14.12 -9.57 -0.22
N GLN A 65 -13.57 -10.46 0.59
CA GLN A 65 -13.55 -11.88 0.29
C GLN A 65 -14.86 -12.51 0.75
N GLU A 66 -15.63 -13.10 -0.17
CA GLU A 66 -16.88 -13.78 0.17
C GLU A 66 -16.63 -14.99 1.09
N GLU A 67 -17.54 -15.22 2.05
CA GLU A 67 -17.46 -16.33 2.98
C GLU A 67 -17.41 -17.67 2.22
N GLY A 68 -16.28 -18.38 2.33
CA GLY A 68 -16.08 -19.70 1.72
C GLY A 68 -15.20 -19.71 0.47
N MET A 69 -14.85 -18.55 -0.12
CA MET A 69 -13.84 -18.47 -1.18
C MET A 69 -12.51 -18.02 -0.61
N SER A 70 -11.47 -18.87 -0.63
CA SER A 70 -10.11 -18.43 -0.37
C SER A 70 -9.56 -17.72 -1.60
N SER A 71 -9.11 -16.45 -1.46
CA SER A 71 -8.39 -15.81 -2.57
C SER A 71 -7.12 -16.61 -2.88
N THR A 72 -6.90 -16.93 -4.15
CA THR A 72 -5.68 -17.59 -4.63
C THR A 72 -4.47 -16.66 -4.62
N LYS A 73 -4.70 -15.34 -4.47
CA LYS A 73 -3.69 -14.29 -4.52
C LYS A 73 -3.20 -13.92 -3.12
N SER A 74 -1.91 -13.62 -3.04
CA SER A 74 -1.27 -13.07 -1.84
C SER A 74 -1.80 -11.67 -1.50
N LEU A 75 -1.55 -11.22 -0.26
CA LEU A 75 -1.92 -9.87 0.16
C LEU A 75 -1.28 -8.79 -0.71
N VAL A 76 -0.04 -9.00 -1.15
CA VAL A 76 0.70 -8.02 -1.97
C VAL A 76 0.07 -7.90 -3.35
N GLU A 77 -0.21 -9.03 -4.02
CA GLU A 77 -0.86 -9.03 -5.34
C GLU A 77 -2.23 -8.35 -5.28
N ARG A 78 -3.04 -8.64 -4.25
CA ARG A 78 -4.34 -7.98 -4.06
C ARG A 78 -4.19 -6.48 -3.79
N LEU A 79 -3.14 -6.08 -3.07
CA LEU A 79 -2.87 -4.66 -2.80
C LEU A 79 -2.42 -3.93 -4.07
N GLU A 80 -1.64 -4.55 -4.95
CA GLU A 80 -1.26 -3.99 -6.25
C GLU A 80 -2.46 -3.84 -7.19
N GLU A 81 -3.43 -4.74 -7.10
CA GLU A 81 -4.69 -4.68 -7.86
C GLU A 81 -5.69 -3.66 -7.29
N ALA A 82 -5.64 -3.37 -6.00
CA ALA A 82 -6.63 -2.51 -5.34
C ALA A 82 -6.76 -1.11 -5.98
N PRO A 83 -5.69 -0.37 -6.30
CA PRO A 83 -5.80 0.90 -7.02
C PRO A 83 -6.51 0.79 -8.37
N HIS A 84 -6.27 -0.29 -9.12
CA HIS A 84 -6.93 -0.53 -10.41
C HIS A 84 -8.43 -0.79 -10.21
N LYS A 85 -8.81 -1.61 -9.22
CA LYS A 85 -10.22 -1.86 -8.88
C LYS A 85 -10.95 -0.58 -8.47
N ILE A 86 -10.32 0.27 -7.67
CA ILE A 86 -10.87 1.59 -7.29
C ILE A 86 -11.09 2.46 -8.53
N LEU A 87 -10.08 2.56 -9.41
CA LEU A 87 -10.18 3.37 -10.62
C LEU A 87 -11.30 2.85 -11.54
N SER A 88 -11.36 1.55 -11.78
CA SER A 88 -12.43 0.94 -12.58
C SER A 88 -13.81 1.29 -12.01
N PHE A 89 -14.02 1.10 -10.70
CA PHE A 89 -15.27 1.47 -10.05
C PHE A 89 -15.63 2.95 -10.24
N LEU A 90 -14.67 3.86 -10.07
CA LEU A 90 -14.90 5.29 -10.29
C LEU A 90 -15.25 5.60 -11.74
N PHE A 91 -14.55 4.99 -12.70
CA PHE A 91 -14.82 5.19 -14.12
C PHE A 91 -16.20 4.66 -14.51
N ASP A 92 -16.59 3.48 -14.05
CA ASP A 92 -17.90 2.89 -14.36
C ASP A 92 -19.05 3.75 -13.84
N ASN A 93 -18.97 4.22 -12.58
CA ASN A 93 -19.96 5.13 -12.00
C ASN A 93 -20.00 6.51 -12.68
N THR A 94 -18.83 7.03 -13.05
CA THR A 94 -18.72 8.32 -13.73
C THR A 94 -19.26 8.24 -15.16
N ARG A 95 -18.99 7.15 -15.88
CA ARG A 95 -19.52 6.89 -17.22
C ARG A 95 -21.05 6.86 -17.22
N LEU A 96 -21.66 6.16 -16.26
CA LEU A 96 -23.12 6.14 -16.09
C LEU A 96 -23.70 7.54 -15.85
N SER A 97 -23.05 8.33 -14.99
CA SER A 97 -23.48 9.70 -14.72
C SER A 97 -23.40 10.60 -15.96
N ILE A 98 -22.31 10.49 -16.72
CA ILE A 98 -22.14 11.25 -17.97
C ILE A 98 -23.16 10.79 -19.02
N ALA A 99 -23.42 9.49 -19.14
CA ALA A 99 -24.43 8.94 -20.04
C ALA A 99 -25.83 9.52 -19.72
N HIS A 100 -26.21 9.58 -18.44
CA HIS A 100 -27.47 10.18 -18.00
C HIS A 100 -27.57 11.67 -18.38
N VAL A 101 -26.51 12.45 -18.14
CA VAL A 101 -26.49 13.89 -18.50
C VAL A 101 -26.60 14.06 -20.02
N LEU A 102 -25.88 13.25 -20.80
CA LEU A 102 -25.95 13.28 -22.26
C LEU A 102 -27.36 12.94 -22.77
N ALA A 103 -28.01 11.91 -22.20
CA ALA A 103 -29.38 11.55 -22.52
C ALA A 103 -30.36 12.68 -22.20
N LEU A 104 -30.19 13.34 -21.05
CA LEU A 104 -31.00 14.49 -20.68
C LEU A 104 -30.84 15.63 -21.69
N VAL A 105 -29.61 16.03 -22.00
CA VAL A 105 -29.32 17.09 -23.00
C VAL A 105 -29.95 16.76 -24.35
N LYS A 106 -29.84 15.50 -24.80
CA LYS A 106 -30.41 15.05 -26.06
C LYS A 106 -31.95 15.13 -26.09
N SER A 107 -32.60 14.88 -24.96
CA SER A 107 -34.06 14.95 -24.85
C SER A 107 -34.61 16.38 -25.00
N TYR A 108 -33.92 17.38 -24.44
CA TYR A 108 -34.29 18.79 -24.57
C TYR A 108 -33.79 19.43 -25.87
N TRP A 109 -32.66 18.96 -26.39
CA TRP A 109 -32.06 19.46 -27.63
C TRP A 109 -31.71 18.30 -28.59
N PRO A 110 -32.68 17.82 -29.38
CA PRO A 110 -32.47 16.68 -30.28
C PRO A 110 -31.37 16.89 -31.34
N GLN A 111 -31.17 18.14 -31.77
CA GLN A 111 -30.16 18.51 -32.77
C GLN A 111 -28.73 18.65 -32.20
N ALA A 112 -28.53 18.47 -30.89
CA ALA A 112 -27.22 18.57 -30.28
C ALA A 112 -26.26 17.49 -30.81
N LYS A 113 -25.05 17.91 -31.22
CA LYS A 113 -23.97 17.04 -31.70
C LYS A 113 -23.14 16.52 -30.52
N LEU A 114 -23.65 15.49 -29.86
CA LEU A 114 -23.02 14.91 -28.66
C LEU A 114 -21.99 13.82 -28.97
N ALA A 115 -21.88 13.39 -30.24
CA ALA A 115 -20.98 12.31 -30.66
C ALA A 115 -19.50 12.50 -30.23
N PRO A 116 -18.90 13.71 -30.30
CA PRO A 116 -17.53 13.90 -29.81
C PRO A 116 -17.39 13.68 -28.30
N LEU A 117 -18.41 14.06 -27.51
CA LEU A 117 -18.41 13.93 -26.05
C LEU A 117 -18.71 12.48 -25.61
N ALA A 118 -19.55 11.77 -26.36
CA ALA A 118 -19.88 10.37 -26.12
C ALA A 118 -18.70 9.42 -26.44
N SER A 119 -17.79 9.80 -27.33
CA SER A 119 -16.64 8.97 -27.74
C SER A 119 -15.69 8.60 -26.60
N GLY A 120 -15.60 9.44 -25.55
CA GLY A 120 -14.81 9.18 -24.35
C GLY A 120 -15.53 8.37 -23.27
N VAL A 121 -16.82 8.09 -23.44
CA VAL A 121 -17.70 7.44 -22.44
C VAL A 121 -17.96 5.98 -22.78
N ALA A 122 -17.74 5.55 -24.02
CA ALA A 122 -18.17 4.28 -24.63
C ALA A 122 -18.03 3.04 -23.71
N VAL A 123 -19.11 2.75 -22.99
CA VAL A 123 -19.71 1.43 -22.80
C VAL A 123 -20.90 1.40 -23.76
N ASP A 124 -21.30 0.22 -24.23
CA ASP A 124 -22.32 -0.05 -25.25
C ASP A 124 -23.74 0.45 -24.89
N PHE A 125 -23.91 1.76 -24.70
CA PHE A 125 -25.16 2.41 -24.36
C PHE A 125 -25.97 2.60 -25.65
N LEU A 126 -26.75 1.58 -26.00
CA LEU A 126 -27.56 1.55 -27.21
C LEU A 126 -28.73 2.54 -27.11
N GLU A 127 -29.20 2.96 -28.29
CA GLU A 127 -30.26 3.96 -28.46
C GLU A 127 -31.58 3.57 -27.76
N GLU A 128 -31.76 2.28 -27.45
CA GLU A 128 -32.92 1.74 -26.74
C GLU A 128 -33.02 2.19 -25.26
N ASP A 129 -31.88 2.40 -24.57
CA ASP A 129 -31.86 2.83 -23.15
C ASP A 129 -32.36 4.28 -22.96
N PHE A 130 -32.26 5.11 -24.01
CA PHE A 130 -32.76 6.49 -24.00
C PHE A 130 -34.29 6.56 -23.89
N ILE A 131 -35.00 5.57 -24.45
CA ILE A 131 -36.46 5.53 -24.41
C ILE A 131 -36.94 5.11 -23.02
N GLN A 132 -36.21 4.21 -22.36
CA GLN A 132 -36.53 3.71 -21.02
C GLN A 132 -36.44 4.82 -19.95
N ILE A 133 -35.39 5.65 -19.98
CA ILE A 133 -35.21 6.80 -19.06
C ILE A 133 -36.34 7.83 -19.21
N ARG A 134 -36.85 8.03 -20.44
CA ARG A 134 -37.95 8.96 -20.73
C ARG A 134 -39.29 8.51 -20.11
N MET A 135 -39.49 7.20 -19.94
CA MET A 135 -40.77 6.62 -19.56
C MET A 135 -40.90 6.34 -18.05
N ASN A 136 -39.80 6.26 -17.30
CA ASN A 136 -39.88 6.08 -15.84
C ASN A 136 -38.65 6.65 -15.10
N PRO A 137 -38.67 7.91 -14.64
CA PRO A 137 -37.52 8.54 -13.99
C PRO A 137 -37.23 8.06 -12.56
N VAL A 138 -38.04 7.15 -11.98
CA VAL A 138 -37.93 6.71 -10.56
C VAL A 138 -37.79 5.19 -10.41
N GLY A 139 -37.83 4.41 -11.50
CA GLY A 139 -37.75 2.94 -11.45
C GLY A 139 -36.44 2.39 -12.00
N LEU A 140 -35.37 2.37 -11.20
CA LEU A 140 -34.20 1.54 -11.49
C LEU A 140 -34.51 0.08 -11.15
N PRO A 141 -34.04 -0.91 -11.95
CA PRO A 141 -33.88 -2.26 -11.45
C PRO A 141 -32.70 -2.26 -10.48
N CYS A 142 -32.97 -2.46 -9.20
CA CYS A 142 -31.96 -2.92 -8.26
C CYS A 142 -31.45 -4.27 -8.78
N LEU A 143 -30.18 -4.37 -9.14
CA LEU A 143 -29.50 -5.63 -9.39
C LEU A 143 -28.31 -5.71 -8.43
N GLY A 144 -28.42 -6.65 -7.49
CA GLY A 144 -27.30 -7.11 -6.68
C GLY A 144 -26.41 -8.08 -7.45
#